data_AF-A0A928WX86-F1
#
_entry.id   AF-A0A928WX86-F1
#
_cell.length_a   1.000
_cell.length_b   1.000
_cell.length_c   1.000
_cell.angle_alpha   90.00
_cell.angle_beta   90.00
_cell.angle_gamma   90.00
#
_symmetry.space_group_name_H-M   'P 1'
#
loop_
_entity.id
_entity.type
_entity.pdbx_description
1 polymer ?
#
loop_
_entity_poly.entity_id
_entity_poly.type
_entity_poly.pdbx_seq_one_letter_code
_entity_poly.pdbx_strand_id
1 'polypeptide(L)' 'MTRMTLQELKEKKPTELLQVAEALDIENAATMRKQGIM' A
#
# COMPACT_ATOMS: atom_id res chain seq x y z
N MET A 1 -8.13 -6.46 13.51
CA MET A 1 -8.05 -6.48 12.03
C MET A 1 -8.27 -5.05 11.55
N THR A 2 -7.24 -4.40 11.03
CA THR A 2 -7.32 -2.99 10.60
C THR A 2 -7.99 -2.95 9.24
N ARG A 3 -9.22 -2.44 9.16
CA ARG A 3 -9.94 -2.28 7.91
C ARG A 3 -9.61 -0.92 7.32
N MET A 4 -9.13 -0.89 6.08
CA MET A 4 -8.96 0.32 5.29
C MET A 4 -9.82 0.24 4.03
N THR A 5 -10.28 1.40 3.55
CA THR A 5 -11.04 1.55 2.32
C THR A 5 -10.12 1.90 1.16
N LEU A 6 -10.58 1.61 -0.07
CA LEU A 6 -9.87 1.97 -1.29
C LEU A 6 -9.67 3.49 -1.44
N GLN A 7 -10.61 4.30 -0.94
CA GLN A 7 -10.48 5.75 -0.96
C GLN A 7 -9.30 6.22 -0.09
N GLU A 8 -9.18 5.68 1.12
CA GLU A 8 -8.07 5.98 2.02
C GLU A 8 -6.71 5.53 1.46
N LEU A 9 -6.65 4.42 0.74
CA LEU A 9 -5.43 3.97 0.05
C LEU A 9 -5.05 4.90 -1.11
N LYS A 10 -6.03 5.41 -1.86
CA LYS A 10 -5.78 6.34 -2.98
C LYS A 10 -5.19 7.68 -2.52
N GLU A 11 -5.62 8.16 -1.34
CA GLU A 11 -5.17 9.42 -0.74
C GLU A 11 -3.75 9.34 -0.16
N LYS A 12 -3.25 8.14 0.14
CA LYS A 12 -1.88 7.93 0.62
C LYS A 12 -0.82 8.22 -0.45
N LYS A 13 0.33 8.70 0.02
CA LYS A 13 1.52 8.88 -0.82
C LYS A 13 2.11 7.51 -1.18
N PRO A 14 2.82 7.39 -2.32
CA PRO A 14 3.47 6.14 -2.72
C PRO A 14 4.37 5.52 -1.63
N THR A 15 5.10 6.35 -0.88
CA THR A 15 5.98 5.89 0.21
C THR A 15 5.19 5.35 1.40
N GLU A 16 4.03 5.93 1.72
CA GLU A 16 3.16 5.45 2.79
C GLU A 16 2.47 4.14 2.39
N LEU A 17 2.10 4.00 1.10
CA LEU A 17 1.56 2.75 0.56
C LEU A 17 2.60 1.63 0.59
N LEU A 18 3.86 1.94 0.28
CA LEU A 18 4.96 0.99 0.40
C LEU A 18 5.13 0.50 1.85
N GLN A 19 5.13 1.41 2.82
CA GLN A 19 5.22 1.04 4.25
C GLN A 19 4.06 0.16 4.70
N VAL A 20 2.83 0.44 4.24
CA VAL A 20 1.66 -0.40 4.53
C VAL A 20 1.83 -1.79 3.92
N ALA A 21 2.32 -1.88 2.69
CA ALA A 21 2.56 -3.15 2.01
C ALA A 21 3.66 -3.97 2.68
N GLU A 22 4.76 -3.33 3.10
CA GLU A 22 5.84 -3.96 3.87
C GLU A 22 5.36 -4.45 5.25
N ALA A 23 4.52 -3.67 5.94
CA ALA A 23 3.93 -4.07 7.23
C ALA A 23 2.93 -5.25 7.11
N LEU A 24 2.47 -5.55 5.90
CA LEU A 24 1.62 -6.70 5.58
C LEU A 24 2.42 -7.84 4.92
N ASP A 25 3.75 -7.75 4.91
CA ASP A 25 4.67 -8.72 4.30
C ASP A 25 4.39 -8.97 2.80
N ILE A 26 3.93 -7.95 2.07
CA ILE A 26 3.73 -8.04 0.62
C ILE A 26 5.09 -8.05 -0.08
N GLU A 27 5.44 -9.18 -0.69
CA GLU A 27 6.69 -9.34 -1.42
C GLU A 27 6.79 -8.41 -2.63
N ASN A 28 8.02 -7.94 -2.90
CA ASN A 28 8.34 -7.08 -4.04
C ASN A 28 7.60 -5.73 -4.08
N ALA A 29 7.00 -5.28 -2.98
CA ALA A 29 6.22 -4.03 -2.89
C ALA A 29 6.98 -2.81 -3.46
N ALA A 30 8.29 -2.72 -3.26
CA ALA A 30 9.13 -1.63 -3.79
C ALA A 30 9.20 -1.57 -5.32
N THR A 31 8.90 -2.68 -6.02
CA THR A 31 8.88 -2.75 -7.49
C THR A 31 7.47 -2.62 -8.07
N MET A 32 6.44 -2.68 -7.23
CA MET A 32 5.06 -2.57 -7.65
C MET A 32 4.72 -1.11 -8.00
N ARG A 33 3.93 -0.92 -9.06
CA ARG A 33 3.35 0.40 -9.36
C ARG A 33 2.33 0.75 -8.29
N LYS A 34 2.11 2.05 -8.03
CA LYS A 34 1.14 2.54 -7.04
C LYS A 34 -0.22 1.82 -7.14
N GLN A 35 -0.75 1.67 -8.35
CA GLN A 35 -2.03 1.01 -8.65
C GLN A 35 -2.07 -0.50 -8.29
N GLY A 36 -0.92 -1.16 -8.17
CA GLY A 36 -0.84 -2.55 -7.73
C GLY A 36 -0.72 -2.70 -6.22
N ILE A 37 -0.32 -1.63 -5.51
CA ILE A 37 -0.18 -1.62 -4.04
C ILE A 37 -1.49 -1.23 -3.35
N MET A 38 -2.33 -0.44 -4.04
CA MET A 38 -3.64 0.04 -3.55
C MET A 38 -4.79 -0.79 -4.10
#